data_AF-A0A950KZC3-F1
#
_entry.id   AF-A0A950KZC3-F1
#
_cell.length_a   1.000
_cell.length_b   1.000
_cell.length_c   1.000
_cell.angle_alpha   90.00
_cell.angle_beta   90.00
_cell.angle_gamma   90.00
#
_symmetry.space_group_name_H-M   'P 1'
#
loop_
_entity.id
_entity.type
_entity.pdbx_description
1 polymer ?
#
loop_
_entity_poly.entity_id
_entity_poly.type
_entity_poly.pdbx_seq_one_letter_code
_entity_poly.pdbx_strand_id
1 'polypeptide(L)'
;MRDGHRCRHCGRRGRRGNPLQVHHVSYKTYNATRRSRLRDLKTLCLRCHRAQHGRRGVHQRYGLVADWVVVLALLYLWLAFYGC
;
A
#
# COMPACT_ATOMS: atom_id res chain seq x y z
N MET A 1 17.30 -8.38 22.22
CA MET A 1 16.29 -7.99 21.19
C MET A 1 15.37 -9.15 20.86
N ARG A 2 14.06 -8.89 20.73
CA ARG A 2 12.99 -9.90 20.49
C ARG A 2 13.23 -10.84 19.30
N ASP A 3 13.78 -10.32 18.21
CA ASP A 3 13.94 -11.07 16.95
C ASP A 3 15.38 -11.57 16.72
N GLY A 4 16.21 -11.64 17.77
CA GLY A 4 17.59 -12.15 17.66
C GLY A 4 18.48 -11.33 16.71
N HIS A 5 18.21 -10.04 16.57
CA HIS A 5 18.87 -9.13 15.61
C HIS A 5 18.80 -9.64 14.16
N ARG A 6 17.66 -10.21 13.75
CA ARG A 6 17.43 -10.72 12.39
C ARG A 6 16.17 -10.15 11.77
N CYS A 7 16.20 -9.99 10.46
CA CYS A 7 15.02 -9.66 9.67
C CYS A 7 14.03 -10.83 9.70
N ARG A 8 12.79 -10.57 10.09
CA ARG A 8 11.70 -11.58 10.15
C ARG A 8 11.09 -11.92 8.77
N HIS A 9 11.67 -11.40 7.69
CA HIS A 9 11.27 -11.74 6.31
C HIS A 9 12.35 -12.53 5.57
N CYS A 10 13.60 -12.07 5.60
CA CYS A 10 14.70 -12.73 4.88
C CYS A 10 15.74 -13.41 5.78
N GLY A 11 15.58 -13.36 7.11
CA GLY A 11 16.47 -14.03 8.07
C GLY A 11 17.86 -13.39 8.27
N ARG A 12 18.23 -12.41 7.43
CA ARG A 12 19.54 -11.74 7.49
C ARG A 12 19.72 -10.99 8.80
N ARG A 13 20.93 -11.08 9.38
CA ARG A 13 21.31 -10.34 10.59
C ARG A 13 21.41 -8.83 10.32
N GLY A 14 21.12 -8.05 11.35
CA GLY A 14 21.41 -6.63 11.38
C GLY A 14 22.91 -6.38 11.41
N ARG A 15 23.39 -5.49 10.54
CA ARG A 15 24.78 -5.01 10.49
C ARG A 15 24.80 -3.58 9.95
N ARG A 16 25.93 -2.88 10.01
CA ARG A 16 26.03 -1.47 9.53
C ARG A 16 25.51 -1.28 8.09
N GLY A 17 25.81 -2.22 7.19
CA GLY A 17 25.30 -2.23 5.81
C GLY A 17 23.91 -2.88 5.60
N ASN A 18 23.24 -3.31 6.66
CA ASN A 18 21.89 -3.88 6.64
C ASN A 18 21.14 -3.52 7.94
N PRO A 19 20.81 -2.23 8.14
CA PRO A 19 20.15 -1.80 9.36
C PRO A 19 18.76 -2.44 9.46
N LEU A 20 18.38 -2.82 10.69
CA LEU A 20 17.06 -3.33 11.00
C LEU A 20 16.16 -2.18 11.44
N GLN A 21 14.91 -2.22 11.01
CA GLN A 21 13.86 -1.25 11.31
C GLN A 21 12.61 -1.99 11.78
N VAL A 22 11.82 -1.33 12.61
CA VAL A 22 10.53 -1.84 13.06
C VAL A 22 9.45 -1.39 12.08
N HIS A 23 8.71 -2.35 11.54
CA HIS A 23 7.60 -2.12 10.63
C HIS A 23 6.26 -2.38 11.32
N HIS A 24 5.31 -1.46 11.15
CA HIS A 24 3.92 -1.69 11.53
C HIS A 24 3.24 -2.58 10.48
N VAL A 25 2.90 -3.81 10.86
CA VAL A 25 2.16 -4.75 9.99
C VAL A 25 0.79 -4.17 9.65
N SER A 26 0.12 -3.60 10.65
CA SER A 26 -1.14 -2.88 10.54
C SER A 26 -1.14 -1.65 11.44
N TYR A 27 -1.78 -0.58 10.97
CA TYR A 27 -2.01 0.63 11.76
C TYR A 27 -3.37 0.62 12.48
N LYS A 28 -4.21 -0.41 12.30
CA LYS A 28 -5.58 -0.43 12.85
C LYS A 28 -5.60 -0.18 14.37
N THR A 29 -4.82 -0.94 15.13
CA THR A 29 -4.74 -0.78 16.58
C THR A 29 -4.13 0.57 16.96
N TYR A 30 -3.05 0.97 16.28
CA TYR A 30 -2.35 2.22 16.56
C TYR A 30 -3.26 3.43 16.33
N ASN A 31 -4.00 3.45 15.22
CA ASN A 31 -4.94 4.53 14.91
C ASN A 31 -6.10 4.59 15.92
N ALA A 32 -6.59 3.43 16.37
CA ALA A 32 -7.70 3.36 17.33
C ALA A 32 -7.29 3.71 18.76
N THR A 33 -6.10 3.30 19.20
CA THR A 33 -5.71 3.34 20.63
C THR A 33 -4.50 4.20 20.91
N ARG A 34 -3.82 4.71 19.87
CA ARG A 34 -2.50 5.34 19.93
C ARG A 34 -1.41 4.47 20.56
N ARG A 35 -1.66 3.17 20.75
CA ARG A 35 -0.72 2.20 21.32
C ARG A 35 -0.19 1.27 20.24
N SER A 36 1.14 1.17 20.14
CA SER A 36 1.79 0.17 19.29
C SER A 36 1.86 -1.17 20.03
N ARG A 37 1.02 -2.13 19.63
CA ARG A 37 1.11 -3.48 20.19
C ARG A 37 2.27 -4.23 19.55
N LEU A 38 3.04 -4.96 20.36
CA LEU A 38 4.17 -5.76 19.87
C LEU A 38 3.79 -6.73 18.74
N ARG A 39 2.58 -7.31 18.77
CA ARG A 39 2.09 -8.18 17.68
C ARG A 39 1.91 -7.46 16.34
N ASP A 40 1.70 -6.15 16.36
CA ASP A 40 1.53 -5.31 15.17
C ASP A 40 2.88 -4.78 14.66
N LEU A 41 3.99 -5.13 15.31
CA LEU A 41 5.35 -4.71 14.98
C LEU A 41 6.19 -5.90 14.51
N LYS A 42 6.93 -5.72 13.42
CA LYS A 42 7.83 -6.72 12.84
C LYS A 42 9.20 -6.12 12.53
N THR A 43 10.28 -6.77 12.94
CA THR A 43 11.63 -6.34 12.59
C THR A 43 11.97 -6.74 11.16
N LEU A 44 12.31 -5.78 10.31
CA LEU A 44 12.68 -5.97 8.90
C LEU A 44 14.00 -5.25 8.61
N CYS A 45 14.79 -5.77 7.66
CA CYS A 45 15.89 -4.97 7.11
C CYS A 45 15.37 -3.90 6.15
N LEU A 46 16.16 -2.84 5.92
CA LEU A 46 15.78 -1.72 5.06
C LEU A 46 15.20 -2.14 3.70
N ARG A 47 15.81 -3.13 3.03
CA ARG A 47 15.33 -3.65 1.73
C ARG A 47 13.93 -4.27 1.86
N CYS A 48 13.74 -5.16 2.82
CA CYS A 48 12.44 -5.80 3.04
C CYS A 48 11.39 -4.80 3.55
N HIS A 49 11.80 -3.80 4.31
CA HIS A 49 10.93 -2.74 4.81
C HIS A 49 10.37 -1.91 3.65
N ARG A 50 11.23 -1.44 2.74
CA ARG A 50 10.80 -0.70 1.54
C ARG A 50 9.86 -1.51 0.64
N ALA A 51 10.12 -2.82 0.48
CA ALA A 51 9.27 -3.69 -0.32
C ALA A 51 7.83 -3.79 0.22
N GLN A 52 7.61 -3.65 1.53
CA GLN A 52 6.26 -3.66 2.12
C GLN A 52 5.48 -2.39 1.80
N HIS A 53 6.14 -1.24 1.69
CA HIS A 53 5.49 0.01 1.28
C HIS A 53 5.17 0.03 -0.21
N GLY A 54 6.07 -0.47 -1.07
CA GLY A 54 5.85 -0.56 -2.52
C GLY A 54 4.68 -1.47 -2.93
N ARG A 55 4.40 -2.52 -2.16
CA ARG A 55 3.30 -3.47 -2.43
C ARG A 55 1.90 -2.92 -2.14
N ARG A 56 1.78 -1.83 -1.37
CA ARG A 56 0.49 -1.20 -1.02
C ARG A 56 0.14 -0.01 -1.91
N GLY A 57 1.02 0.37 -2.83
CA GLY A 57 0.90 1.56 -3.68
C GLY A 57 0.22 1.34 -5.03
N VAL A 58 -0.17 0.11 -5.38
CA VAL A 58 -0.97 -0.16 -6.60
C VAL A 58 -2.44 -0.19 -6.23
N HIS A 59 -2.93 0.87 -5.58
CA HIS A 59 -4.34 1.21 -5.71
C HIS A 59 -4.45 1.88 -7.07
N GLN A 60 -4.90 1.14 -8.07
CA GLN A 60 -5.21 1.73 -9.37
C GLN A 60 -6.18 2.88 -9.14
N ARG A 61 -5.67 4.10 -9.33
CA ARG A 61 -6.51 5.27 -9.51
C ARG A 61 -7.13 5.13 -10.90
N TYR A 62 -8.29 4.50 -10.99
CA TYR A 62 -9.26 4.96 -11.98
C TYR A 62 -9.75 6.32 -11.46
N GLY A 63 -8.93 7.36 -11.70
CA GLY A 63 -9.45 8.71 -11.60
C GLY A 63 -10.58 8.82 -12.62
N LEU A 64 -11.70 9.41 -12.21
CA LEU A 64 -12.77 9.87 -13.09
C LEU A 64 -12.20 10.93 -14.06
N VAL A 65 -11.36 10.51 -15.01
CA VAL A 65 -11.32 11.16 -16.30
C VAL A 65 -12.62 10.76 -16.94
N ALA A 66 -13.51 11.72 -17.17
CA ALA A 66 -14.66 11.51 -18.03
C ALA A 66 -14.10 10.96 -19.35
N ASP A 67 -14.28 9.66 -19.54
CA ASP A 67 -13.87 8.99 -20.75
C ASP A 67 -14.74 9.58 -21.85
N TRP A 68 -14.14 10.43 -22.69
CA TRP A 68 -14.84 11.11 -23.76
C TRP A 68 -15.55 10.11 -24.68
N VAL A 69 -15.11 8.84 -24.71
CA VAL A 69 -15.82 7.77 -25.43
C VAL A 69 -17.21 7.54 -24.84
N VAL A 70 -17.38 7.54 -23.52
CA VAL A 70 -18.68 7.37 -22.86
C VAL A 70 -19.56 8.60 -23.09
N VAL A 71 -19.01 9.80 -22.98
CA VAL A 71 -19.74 11.05 -23.23
C VAL A 71 -20.22 11.13 -24.68
N LEU A 72 -19.34 10.81 -25.64
CA LEU A 72 -19.67 10.79 -27.06
C LEU A 72 -20.67 9.68 -27.41
N ALA A 73 -20.58 8.51 -26.78
CA ALA A 73 -21.55 7.43 -26.98
C ALA A 73 -22.96 7.82 -26.48
N LEU A 74 -23.04 8.47 -25.31
CA LEU A 74 -24.32 8.94 -24.77
C LEU A 74 -24.92 10.07 -25.62
N LEU A 75 -24.10 11.01 -26.10
CA LEU A 75 -24.53 12.06 -27.03
C LEU A 75 -25.02 11.49 -28.37
N TYR A 76 -24.29 10.51 -28.93
CA TYR A 76 -24.69 9.83 -30.16
C TYR A 76 -26.04 9.11 -30.01
N LEU A 77 -26.22 8.36 -28.91
CA LEU A 77 -27.50 7.70 -28.64
C LEU A 77 -28.63 8.71 -28.46
N TRP A 78 -28.40 9.81 -27.74
CA TRP A 78 -29.42 10.85 -27.59
C TRP A 78 -29.85 11.45 -28.94
N LEU A 79 -28.88 11.80 -29.80
CA LEU A 79 -29.15 12.28 -31.15
C LEU A 79 -29.89 11.23 -32.01
N ALA A 80 -29.49 9.96 -31.92
CA ALA A 80 -30.10 8.89 -32.69
C ALA A 80 -31.55 8.57 -32.29
N PHE A 81 -31.92 8.78 -31.02
CA PHE A 81 -33.26 8.45 -30.52
C PHE A 81 -34.20 9.66 -30.40
N TYR A 82 -33.68 10.87 -30.25
CA TYR A 82 -34.48 12.07 -29.95
C TYR A 82 -34.22 13.25 -30.90
N GLY A 83 -33.37 13.08 -31.93
CA GLY A 83 -33.02 14.11 -32.91
C GLY A 83 -33.89 14.15 -34.17
N CYS A 84 -35.20 13.90 -34.07
CA CYS A 84 -36.20 14.17 -35.12
C CYS A 84 -37.13 15.29 -34.68
#